data_AF-A0A9P0F4U9-F1
#
_entry.id   AF-A0A9P0F4U9-F1
#
_cell.length_a   1.000
_cell.length_b   1.000
_cell.length_c   1.000
_cell.angle_alpha   90.00
_cell.angle_beta   90.00
_cell.angle_gamma   90.00
#
_symmetry.space_group_name_H-M   'P 1'
#
loop_
_entity.id
_entity.type
_entity.pdbx_description
1 polymer ?
#
loop_
_entity_poly.entity_id
_entity_poly.type
_entity_poly.pdbx_seq_one_letter_code
_entity_poly.pdbx_strand_id
1 'polypeptide(L)'
;MARCLEIAARANRLVLSTKTMRLLNACFAPVGMRGWGLPAFCAFLTPESKDKLVSYTLLMASTSELIQKENRGLSDEIGKLCLNTLAQKPKITSTISVLSAPWDVSMSGVPNPESTVMSKTKRGMMSKAESAVFKDALLKRNTETFQRELRALFLHIEIDISMAALTYKTTPDSSLTELTDRVDKNELVSQLFPFRVREMLTKTIKREGTASISFLLTLPLVDTSGEPKLTRHNAIRKAMMCRERFYAANDVHFTNHTIPDYTMGLARTSTQEYASLTVNFGDIIAACPEEMFNG
;
A
#
# COMPACT_ATOMS: atom_id res chain seq x y z
N MET A 1 -7.22 27.07 34.16
CA MET A 1 -7.57 26.72 32.77
C MET A 1 -6.60 27.29 31.74
N ALA A 2 -6.28 28.59 31.75
CA ALA A 2 -5.34 29.20 30.78
C ALA A 2 -3.96 28.51 30.71
N ARG A 3 -3.37 28.13 31.85
CA ARG A 3 -2.10 27.40 31.92
C ARG A 3 -2.14 25.99 31.30
N CYS A 4 -3.29 25.29 31.37
CA CYS A 4 -3.45 23.96 30.78
C CYS A 4 -3.63 24.05 29.25
N LEU A 5 -4.34 25.08 28.78
CA LEU A 5 -4.43 25.40 27.35
C LEU A 5 -3.10 25.88 26.77
N GLU A 6 -2.31 26.62 27.56
CA GLU A 6 -0.97 27.06 27.18
C GLU A 6 0.03 25.89 27.18
N ILE A 7 -0.08 24.95 28.14
CA ILE A 7 0.67 23.69 28.13
C ILE A 7 0.22 22.79 26.99
N ALA A 8 -1.07 22.72 26.65
CA ALA A 8 -1.58 21.96 25.50
C ALA A 8 -1.17 22.61 24.17
N ALA A 9 -1.13 23.94 24.08
CA ALA A 9 -0.66 24.68 22.92
C ALA A 9 0.87 24.59 22.78
N ARG A 10 1.63 24.65 23.89
CA ARG A 10 3.07 24.36 23.91
C ARG A 10 3.35 22.90 23.60
N ALA A 11 2.57 21.96 24.11
CA ALA A 11 2.67 20.54 23.79
C ALA A 11 2.37 20.31 22.31
N ASN A 12 1.33 20.93 21.74
CA ASN A 12 1.03 20.87 20.30
C ASN A 12 2.13 21.51 19.45
N ARG A 13 2.71 22.65 19.86
CA ARG A 13 3.91 23.22 19.22
C ARG A 13 5.14 22.35 19.36
N LEU A 14 5.28 21.59 20.46
CA LEU A 14 6.37 20.64 20.73
C LEU A 14 6.17 19.29 20.02
N VAL A 15 4.93 18.93 19.66
CA VAL A 15 4.58 17.72 18.89
C VAL A 15 5.01 17.86 17.43
N LEU A 16 5.19 19.09 16.92
CA LEU A 16 5.83 19.39 15.63
C LEU A 16 7.36 19.20 15.70
N SER A 17 7.78 17.98 16.00
CA SER A 17 9.18 17.55 15.99
C SER A 17 9.46 16.64 14.81
N THR A 18 10.72 16.64 14.33
CA THR A 18 11.20 15.71 13.29
C THR A 18 10.95 14.24 13.68
N LYS A 19 11.04 13.90 14.98
CA LYS A 19 10.77 12.54 15.48
C LYS A 19 9.30 12.16 15.29
N THR A 20 8.39 13.09 15.57
CA THR A 20 6.95 12.88 15.36
C THR A 20 6.64 12.69 13.88
N MET A 21 7.28 13.47 12.99
CA MET A 21 7.05 13.33 11.54
C MET A 21 7.60 12.03 10.98
N ARG A 22 8.75 11.55 11.47
CA ARG A 22 9.27 10.21 11.16
C ARG A 22 8.30 9.12 11.62
N LEU A 23 7.73 9.26 12.81
CA LEU A 23 6.71 8.34 13.31
C LEU A 23 5.45 8.37 12.45
N LEU A 24 4.94 9.57 12.12
CA LEU A 24 3.79 9.75 11.24
C LEU A 24 4.02 9.08 9.88
N ASN A 25 5.20 9.29 9.29
CA ASN A 25 5.60 8.61 8.06
C ASN A 25 5.55 7.09 8.21
N ALA A 26 6.12 6.54 9.29
CA ALA A 26 6.11 5.11 9.55
C ALA A 26 4.71 4.54 9.81
N CYS A 27 3.83 5.29 10.46
CA CYS A 27 2.45 4.89 10.74
C CYS A 27 1.61 4.71 9.46
N PHE A 28 1.66 5.70 8.57
CA PHE A 28 0.78 5.74 7.40
C PHE A 28 1.39 5.15 6.13
N ALA A 29 2.71 4.98 6.08
CA ALA A 29 3.33 4.31 4.94
C ALA A 29 2.75 2.90 4.77
N PRO A 30 2.47 2.45 3.53
CA PRO A 30 1.97 1.10 3.28
C PRO A 30 2.91 0.02 3.84
N VAL A 31 2.34 -1.13 4.22
CA VAL A 31 3.10 -2.26 4.80
C VAL A 31 4.23 -2.73 3.88
N GLY A 32 3.96 -2.83 2.58
CA GLY A 32 4.98 -3.18 1.58
C GLY A 32 6.12 -2.15 1.47
N MET A 33 5.89 -0.90 1.90
CA MET A 33 6.89 0.17 2.01
C MET A 33 7.49 0.31 3.42
N ARG A 34 7.28 -0.70 4.27
CA ARG A 34 7.81 -0.82 5.64
C ARG A 34 7.08 -0.02 6.72
N GLY A 35 5.94 0.58 6.41
CA GLY A 35 5.11 1.22 7.42
C GLY A 35 4.11 0.28 8.09
N TRP A 36 3.27 0.83 8.95
CA TRP A 36 2.16 0.11 9.56
C TRP A 36 0.94 -0.02 8.65
N GLY A 37 0.86 0.78 7.59
CA GLY A 37 -0.31 0.81 6.72
C GLY A 37 -1.58 1.22 7.45
N LEU A 38 -1.47 2.11 8.45
CA LEU A 38 -2.66 2.63 9.11
C LEU A 38 -3.55 3.33 8.06
N PRO A 39 -4.88 3.14 8.11
CA PRO A 39 -5.78 3.84 7.22
C PRO A 39 -5.60 5.35 7.38
N ALA A 40 -5.54 6.08 6.26
CA ALA A 40 -5.58 7.54 6.30
C ALA A 40 -6.87 8.00 6.99
N PHE A 41 -6.88 9.20 7.58
CA PHE A 41 -8.08 9.75 8.25
C PHE A 41 -9.34 9.70 7.36
N CYS A 42 -9.15 9.85 6.06
CA CYS A 42 -10.16 9.78 5.01
C CYS A 42 -10.81 8.39 4.91
N ALA A 43 -10.05 7.31 5.12
CA ALA A 43 -10.58 5.95 5.10
C ALA A 43 -11.52 5.65 6.28
N PHE A 44 -11.51 6.47 7.34
CA PHE A 44 -12.53 6.40 8.40
C PHE A 44 -13.87 7.04 7.99
N LEU A 45 -13.86 7.93 6.99
CA LEU A 45 -15.04 8.64 6.52
C LEU A 45 -15.74 7.92 5.38
N THR A 46 -14.98 7.20 4.54
CA THR A 46 -15.55 6.40 3.45
C THR A 46 -14.71 5.14 3.19
N PRO A 47 -15.36 3.99 2.92
CA PRO A 47 -14.67 2.77 2.49
C PRO A 47 -14.16 2.84 1.04
N GLU A 48 -14.44 3.93 0.30
CA GLU A 48 -14.14 4.06 -1.12
C GLU A 48 -12.66 4.35 -1.45
N SER A 49 -11.85 4.70 -0.44
CA SER A 49 -10.40 4.88 -0.62
C SER A 49 -9.72 3.52 -0.79
N LYS A 50 -9.65 3.05 -2.05
CA LYS A 50 -9.11 1.72 -2.39
C LYS A 50 -7.58 1.69 -2.52
N ASP A 51 -6.97 2.83 -2.83
CA ASP A 51 -5.54 2.91 -3.18
C ASP A 51 -4.67 3.45 -2.03
N LYS A 52 -4.16 2.53 -1.21
CA LYS A 52 -3.34 2.84 -0.01
C LYS A 52 -2.12 3.72 -0.32
N LEU A 53 -1.49 3.55 -1.49
CA LEU A 53 -0.29 4.31 -1.85
C LEU A 53 -0.66 5.76 -2.19
N VAL A 54 -1.74 5.95 -2.95
CA VAL A 54 -2.27 7.29 -3.24
C VAL A 54 -2.72 7.96 -1.94
N SER A 55 -3.51 7.29 -1.09
CA SER A 55 -3.96 7.86 0.18
C SER A 55 -2.79 8.29 1.07
N TYR A 56 -1.73 7.48 1.15
CA TYR A 56 -0.51 7.82 1.89
C TYR A 56 0.21 9.05 1.32
N THR A 57 0.48 9.07 0.01
CA THR A 57 1.17 10.21 -0.62
C THR A 57 0.36 11.50 -0.49
N LEU A 58 -0.96 11.41 -0.59
CA LEU A 58 -1.86 12.54 -0.42
C LEU A 58 -1.89 13.06 1.00
N LEU A 59 -1.89 12.16 1.99
CA LEU A 59 -1.83 12.52 3.40
C LEU A 59 -0.53 13.28 3.70
N MET A 60 0.61 12.74 3.26
CA MET A 60 1.92 13.37 3.45
C MET A 60 2.00 14.75 2.77
N ALA A 61 1.49 14.86 1.54
CA ALA A 61 1.41 16.13 0.82
C ALA A 61 0.52 17.14 1.54
N SER A 62 -0.68 16.72 1.96
CA SER A 62 -1.64 17.58 2.65
C SER A 62 -1.13 18.05 4.01
N THR A 63 -0.44 17.19 4.75
CA THR A 63 0.19 17.53 6.03
C THR A 63 1.38 18.47 5.83
N SER A 64 2.21 18.25 4.81
CA SER A 64 3.30 19.16 4.45
C SER A 64 2.79 20.56 4.10
N GLU A 65 1.73 20.69 3.29
CA GLU A 65 1.12 21.97 2.91
C GLU A 65 0.45 22.68 4.10
N LEU A 66 -0.22 21.95 4.99
CA LEU A 66 -0.82 22.53 6.19
C LEU A 66 0.24 23.13 7.13
N ILE A 67 1.31 22.38 7.37
CA ILE A 67 2.40 22.79 8.27
C ILE A 67 3.26 23.89 7.63
N GLN A 68 3.29 24.00 6.29
CA GLN A 68 4.09 25.01 5.59
C GLN A 68 3.83 26.45 6.08
N LYS A 69 2.57 26.75 6.43
CA LYS A 69 2.17 28.07 6.95
C LYS A 69 2.79 28.39 8.32
N GLU A 70 3.06 27.36 9.12
CA GLU A 70 3.53 27.49 10.50
C GLU A 70 5.04 27.21 10.64
N ASN A 71 5.57 26.24 9.89
CA ASN A 71 6.96 25.81 9.95
C ASN A 71 7.44 25.24 8.59
N ARG A 72 8.12 26.08 7.81
CA ARG A 72 8.67 25.71 6.50
C ARG A 72 9.72 24.60 6.57
N GLY A 73 10.58 24.61 7.59
CA GLY A 73 11.63 23.60 7.75
C GLY A 73 11.04 22.20 7.95
N LEU A 74 10.02 22.09 8.81
CA LEU A 74 9.32 20.84 9.06
C LEU A 74 8.51 20.38 7.84
N SER A 75 7.88 21.30 7.12
CA SER A 75 7.18 21.02 5.86
C SER A 75 8.10 20.39 4.81
N ASP A 76 9.30 20.97 4.64
CA ASP A 76 10.33 20.44 3.73
C ASP A 76 10.83 19.06 4.21
N GLU A 77 10.99 18.83 5.52
CA GLU A 77 11.33 17.50 6.07
C GLU A 77 10.27 16.44 5.79
N ILE A 78 8.97 16.76 5.91
CA ILE A 78 7.88 15.83 5.62
C ILE A 78 7.90 15.43 4.13
N GLY A 79 8.10 16.41 3.25
CA GLY A 79 8.28 16.15 1.83
C GLY A 79 9.47 15.21 1.58
N LYS A 80 10.62 15.49 2.19
CA LYS A 80 11.81 14.63 2.10
C LYS A 80 11.56 13.22 2.64
N LEU A 81 10.86 13.07 3.76
CA LEU A 81 10.52 11.75 4.33
C LEU A 81 9.69 10.91 3.37
N CYS A 82 8.64 11.50 2.78
CA CYS A 82 7.80 10.81 1.83
C CYS A 82 8.57 10.46 0.55
N LEU A 83 9.33 11.41 -0.02
CA LEU A 83 10.13 11.15 -1.22
C LEU A 83 11.19 10.05 -0.98
N ASN A 84 11.89 10.06 0.15
CA ASN A 84 12.83 8.99 0.49
C ASN A 84 12.12 7.64 0.68
N THR A 85 10.90 7.64 1.24
CA THR A 85 10.09 6.42 1.39
C THR A 85 9.70 5.86 0.01
N LEU A 86 9.33 6.71 -0.95
CA LEU A 86 9.04 6.32 -2.34
C LEU A 86 10.29 5.95 -3.14
N ALA A 87 11.44 6.53 -2.80
CA ALA A 87 12.73 6.31 -3.48
C ALA A 87 13.39 4.97 -3.12
N GLN A 88 12.91 4.29 -2.08
CA GLN A 88 13.42 2.97 -1.65
C GLN A 88 13.59 1.99 -2.83
N LYS A 89 14.58 1.09 -2.72
CA LYS A 89 14.84 0.08 -3.74
C LYS A 89 13.69 -0.95 -3.77
N PRO A 90 13.01 -1.15 -4.91
CA PRO A 90 11.98 -2.16 -5.06
C PRO A 90 12.46 -3.57 -4.69
N LYS A 91 11.57 -4.38 -4.12
CA LYS A 91 11.82 -5.80 -3.88
C LYS A 91 11.54 -6.57 -5.17
N ILE A 92 12.53 -7.34 -5.63
CA ILE A 92 12.34 -8.32 -6.70
C ILE A 92 11.57 -9.51 -6.10
N THR A 93 10.42 -9.81 -6.69
CA THR A 93 9.46 -10.83 -6.24
C THR A 93 9.02 -11.70 -7.42
N SER A 94 8.37 -12.84 -7.14
CA SER A 94 7.82 -13.67 -8.21
C SER A 94 6.60 -13.01 -8.86
N THR A 95 6.36 -13.31 -10.14
CA THR A 95 5.18 -12.82 -10.88
C THR A 95 3.87 -13.16 -10.16
N ILE A 96 3.77 -14.35 -9.55
CA ILE A 96 2.62 -14.75 -8.70
C ILE A 96 2.43 -13.76 -7.55
N SER A 97 3.51 -13.36 -6.87
CA SER A 97 3.43 -12.44 -5.73
C SER A 97 2.90 -11.07 -6.17
N VAL A 98 3.38 -10.57 -7.31
CA VAL A 98 2.90 -9.30 -7.87
C VAL A 98 1.42 -9.40 -8.26
N LEU A 99 1.03 -10.47 -8.95
CA LEU A 99 -0.36 -10.68 -9.38
C LEU A 99 -1.34 -10.92 -8.23
N SER A 100 -0.87 -11.45 -7.09
CA SER A 100 -1.71 -11.68 -5.91
C SER A 100 -2.18 -10.39 -5.24
N ALA A 101 -1.41 -9.31 -5.37
CA ALA A 101 -1.70 -8.00 -4.80
C ALA A 101 -1.19 -6.91 -5.75
N PRO A 102 -1.80 -6.73 -6.93
CA PRO A 102 -1.16 -5.99 -8.02
C PRO A 102 -1.10 -4.48 -7.75
N TRP A 103 -1.97 -3.94 -6.89
CA TRP A 103 -1.93 -2.53 -6.47
C TRP A 103 -0.89 -2.23 -5.38
N ASP A 104 -0.36 -3.27 -4.72
CA ASP A 104 0.60 -3.11 -3.63
C ASP A 104 2.04 -2.96 -4.18
N VAL A 105 2.87 -2.22 -3.46
CA VAL A 105 4.30 -2.04 -3.77
C VAL A 105 5.13 -2.59 -2.62
N SER A 106 6.18 -3.35 -2.94
CA SER A 106 7.08 -3.94 -1.95
C SER A 106 8.51 -3.41 -2.11
N MET A 107 9.10 -2.95 -1.01
CA MET A 107 10.48 -2.44 -0.97
C MET A 107 11.44 -3.47 -0.40
N SER A 108 12.71 -3.43 -0.76
CA SER A 108 13.75 -4.33 -0.24
C SER A 108 14.19 -3.96 1.20
N GLY A 109 14.98 -4.82 1.86
CA GLY A 109 15.68 -4.49 3.11
C GLY A 109 15.18 -5.18 4.39
N VAL A 110 13.87 -5.39 4.58
CA VAL A 110 13.31 -6.02 5.79
C VAL A 110 12.40 -7.21 5.43
N PRO A 111 12.28 -8.28 6.21
CA PRO A 111 11.24 -9.31 5.98
C PRO A 111 9.84 -8.76 6.33
N ASN A 112 8.80 -9.18 5.58
CA ASN A 112 7.39 -8.85 5.91
C ASN A 112 6.86 -9.96 6.85
N PRO A 113 6.43 -9.62 8.09
CA PRO A 113 5.94 -10.61 9.05
C PRO A 113 4.79 -11.46 8.52
N GLU A 114 3.85 -10.88 7.76
CA GLU A 114 2.71 -11.61 7.20
C GLU A 114 3.18 -12.72 6.25
N SER A 115 4.13 -12.39 5.36
CA SER A 115 4.70 -13.36 4.43
C SER A 115 5.43 -14.50 5.15
N THR A 116 6.13 -14.19 6.25
CA THR A 116 6.84 -15.18 7.06
C THR A 116 5.87 -16.10 7.81
N VAL A 117 4.78 -15.53 8.34
CA VAL A 117 3.71 -16.29 9.02
C VAL A 117 2.99 -17.19 8.03
N MET A 118 2.47 -16.66 6.92
CA MET A 118 1.81 -17.47 5.88
C MET A 118 2.70 -18.61 5.38
N SER A 119 4.00 -18.37 5.15
CA SER A 119 4.93 -19.43 4.74
C SER A 119 5.06 -20.55 5.78
N LYS A 120 5.05 -20.19 7.07
CA LYS A 120 5.13 -21.16 8.17
C LYS A 120 3.79 -21.88 8.39
N THR A 121 2.66 -21.18 8.34
CA THR A 121 1.32 -21.80 8.37
C THR A 121 1.19 -22.82 7.25
N LYS A 122 1.53 -22.44 6.02
CA LYS A 122 1.47 -23.32 4.83
C LYS A 122 2.29 -24.60 5.04
N ARG A 123 3.52 -24.50 5.53
CA ARG A 123 4.35 -25.67 5.86
C ARG A 123 3.70 -26.56 6.92
N GLY A 124 3.13 -25.94 7.95
CA GLY A 124 2.37 -26.66 8.97
C GLY A 124 1.17 -27.41 8.39
N MET A 125 0.38 -26.76 7.53
CA MET A 125 -0.76 -27.37 6.85
C MET A 125 -0.33 -28.56 5.98
N MET A 126 0.74 -28.44 5.20
CA MET A 126 1.26 -29.56 4.39
C MET A 126 1.68 -30.76 5.26
N SER A 127 2.34 -30.50 6.39
CA SER A 127 2.80 -31.56 7.29
C SER A 127 1.67 -32.31 8.00
N LYS A 128 0.51 -31.67 8.18
CA LYS A 128 -0.61 -32.19 8.97
C LYS A 128 -1.81 -32.63 8.14
N ALA A 129 -1.91 -32.21 6.89
CA ALA A 129 -2.98 -32.66 6.01
C ALA A 129 -2.91 -34.19 5.84
N GLU A 130 -4.05 -34.86 5.93
CA GLU A 130 -4.16 -36.30 5.61
C GLU A 130 -4.60 -36.50 4.15
N SER A 131 -5.39 -35.56 3.63
CA SER A 131 -5.89 -35.58 2.24
C SER A 131 -4.75 -35.49 1.23
N ALA A 132 -4.61 -36.53 0.39
CA ALA A 132 -3.67 -36.56 -0.72
C ALA A 132 -3.97 -35.48 -1.77
N VAL A 133 -5.26 -35.23 -2.05
CA VAL A 133 -5.71 -34.19 -2.99
C VAL A 133 -5.31 -32.79 -2.50
N PHE A 134 -5.44 -32.54 -1.21
CA PHE A 134 -5.07 -31.26 -0.61
C PHE A 134 -3.55 -31.04 -0.61
N LYS A 135 -2.78 -32.08 -0.32
CA LYS A 135 -1.31 -32.04 -0.44
C LYS A 135 -0.86 -31.77 -1.86
N ASP A 136 -1.42 -32.50 -2.82
CA ASP A 136 -1.08 -32.34 -4.23
C ASP A 136 -1.42 -30.94 -4.74
N ALA A 137 -2.57 -30.38 -4.34
CA ALA A 137 -2.92 -29.00 -4.66
C ALA A 137 -1.92 -27.99 -4.06
N LEU A 138 -1.56 -28.14 -2.77
CA LEU A 138 -0.57 -27.28 -2.11
C LEU A 138 0.84 -27.38 -2.75
N LEU A 139 1.21 -28.54 -3.30
CA LEU A 139 2.47 -28.75 -4.01
C LEU A 139 2.45 -28.14 -5.42
N LYS A 140 1.36 -28.32 -6.16
CA LYS A 140 1.19 -27.81 -7.53
C LYS A 140 1.19 -26.28 -7.61
N ARG A 141 0.77 -25.62 -6.52
CA ARG A 141 0.72 -24.16 -6.33
C ARG A 141 2.01 -23.41 -6.71
N ASN A 142 3.17 -24.03 -6.52
CA ASN A 142 4.46 -23.35 -6.63
C ASN A 142 5.49 -24.17 -7.42
N THR A 143 5.03 -24.91 -8.42
CA THR A 143 5.93 -25.59 -9.35
C THR A 143 6.70 -24.56 -10.18
N GLU A 144 7.99 -24.82 -10.41
CA GLU A 144 8.83 -23.96 -11.25
C GLU A 144 8.25 -23.80 -12.66
N THR A 145 7.62 -24.86 -13.18
CA THR A 145 6.92 -24.86 -14.46
C THR A 145 5.79 -23.82 -14.49
N PHE A 146 4.90 -23.82 -13.49
CA PHE A 146 3.81 -22.86 -13.40
C PHE A 146 4.33 -21.42 -13.27
N GLN A 147 5.34 -21.18 -12.44
CA GLN A 147 5.94 -19.85 -12.31
C GLN A 147 6.56 -19.36 -13.62
N ARG A 148 7.22 -20.25 -14.36
CA ARG A 148 7.84 -19.93 -15.65
C ARG A 148 6.81 -19.62 -16.71
N GLU A 149 5.75 -20.43 -16.81
CA GLU A 149 4.65 -20.21 -17.77
C GLU A 149 3.88 -18.94 -17.47
N LEU A 150 3.56 -18.70 -16.20
CA LEU A 150 2.91 -17.46 -15.78
C LEU A 150 3.80 -16.25 -16.06
N ARG A 151 5.11 -16.34 -15.76
CA ARG A 151 6.05 -15.27 -16.11
C ARG A 151 6.07 -15.04 -17.61
N ALA A 152 6.13 -16.08 -18.44
CA ALA A 152 6.14 -15.97 -19.89
C ALA A 152 4.87 -15.28 -20.44
N LEU A 153 3.71 -15.49 -19.81
CA LEU A 153 2.45 -14.85 -20.20
C LEU A 153 2.44 -13.33 -19.94
N PHE A 154 3.12 -12.87 -18.88
CA PHE A 154 3.18 -11.45 -18.52
C PHE A 154 4.47 -10.75 -19.00
N LEU A 155 5.47 -11.51 -19.44
CA LEU A 155 6.70 -10.99 -20.00
C LEU A 155 6.38 -10.36 -21.37
N HIS A 156 6.58 -9.04 -21.49
CA HIS A 156 6.36 -8.24 -22.71
C HIS A 156 4.90 -7.89 -23.06
N ILE A 157 3.95 -8.08 -22.15
CA ILE A 157 2.56 -7.63 -22.36
C ILE A 157 2.26 -6.46 -21.43
N GLU A 158 1.64 -5.43 -21.98
CA GLU A 158 1.01 -4.35 -21.23
C GLU A 158 -0.45 -4.74 -20.93
N ILE A 159 -0.81 -4.81 -19.64
CA ILE A 159 -2.14 -5.27 -19.22
C ILE A 159 -2.77 -4.33 -18.19
N ASP A 160 -4.09 -4.14 -18.28
CA ASP A 160 -4.83 -3.43 -17.25
C ASP A 160 -4.68 -4.16 -15.89
N ILE A 161 -4.40 -3.40 -14.83
CA ILE A 161 -4.19 -3.97 -13.50
C ILE A 161 -5.36 -4.83 -13.00
N SER A 162 -6.58 -4.46 -13.38
CA SER A 162 -7.81 -5.16 -13.00
C SER A 162 -7.90 -6.50 -13.72
N MET A 163 -7.50 -6.53 -15.00
CA MET A 163 -7.38 -7.76 -15.78
C MET A 163 -6.28 -8.67 -15.23
N ALA A 164 -5.16 -8.12 -14.80
CA ALA A 164 -4.10 -8.88 -14.12
C ALA A 164 -4.63 -9.52 -12.81
N ALA A 165 -5.37 -8.75 -11.99
CA ALA A 165 -6.01 -9.25 -10.77
C ALA A 165 -7.05 -10.35 -11.05
N LEU A 166 -7.85 -10.21 -12.11
CA LEU A 166 -8.82 -11.23 -12.52
C LEU A 166 -8.14 -12.50 -13.02
N THR A 167 -7.07 -12.36 -13.80
CA THR A 167 -6.27 -13.49 -14.28
C THR A 167 -5.70 -14.26 -13.09
N TYR A 168 -5.18 -13.57 -12.07
CA TYR A 168 -4.71 -14.20 -10.84
C TYR A 168 -5.80 -15.04 -10.16
N LYS A 169 -7.05 -14.55 -10.09
CA LYS A 169 -8.16 -15.29 -9.47
C LYS A 169 -8.45 -16.64 -10.14
N THR A 170 -8.13 -16.78 -11.42
CA THR A 170 -8.27 -18.05 -12.15
C THR A 170 -7.12 -19.02 -11.92
N THR A 171 -6.03 -18.57 -11.28
CA THR A 171 -4.87 -19.42 -11.02
C THR A 171 -5.13 -20.40 -9.87
N PRO A 172 -4.48 -21.59 -9.89
CA PRO A 172 -4.53 -22.53 -8.78
C PRO A 172 -4.05 -21.92 -7.45
N ASP A 173 -3.12 -20.95 -7.50
CA ASP A 173 -2.61 -20.27 -6.31
C ASP A 173 -3.71 -19.48 -5.58
N SER A 174 -4.58 -18.79 -6.31
CA SER A 174 -5.69 -18.03 -5.73
C SER A 174 -6.67 -18.93 -4.98
N SER A 175 -7.15 -20.00 -5.62
CA SER A 175 -8.10 -20.95 -5.01
C SER A 175 -7.56 -21.57 -3.71
N LEU A 176 -6.25 -21.81 -3.65
CA LEU A 176 -5.59 -22.32 -2.45
C LEU A 176 -5.27 -21.24 -1.43
N THR A 177 -5.06 -20.00 -1.86
CA THR A 177 -4.85 -18.87 -0.96
C THR A 177 -6.09 -18.61 -0.12
N GLU A 178 -7.29 -18.68 -0.71
CA GLU A 178 -8.55 -18.54 0.05
C GLU A 178 -8.71 -19.61 1.12
N LEU A 179 -8.29 -20.85 0.82
CA LEU A 179 -8.29 -21.95 1.78
C LEU A 179 -7.26 -21.72 2.90
N THR A 180 -6.06 -21.24 2.57
CA THR A 180 -5.05 -20.89 3.58
C THR A 180 -5.46 -19.68 4.42
N ASP A 181 -6.13 -18.69 3.85
CA ASP A 181 -6.58 -17.48 4.54
C ASP A 181 -7.71 -17.80 5.53
N ARG A 182 -8.62 -18.70 5.15
CA ARG A 182 -9.65 -19.21 6.09
C ARG A 182 -9.01 -19.97 7.25
N VAL A 183 -7.89 -20.64 7.01
CA VAL A 183 -7.13 -21.33 8.05
C VAL A 183 -6.40 -20.33 8.95
N ASP A 184 -5.72 -19.33 8.38
CA ASP A 184 -4.99 -18.31 9.15
C ASP A 184 -5.92 -17.46 10.02
N LYS A 185 -7.14 -17.17 9.54
CA LYS A 185 -8.15 -16.37 10.29
C LYS A 185 -9.01 -17.19 11.24
N ASN A 186 -8.94 -18.52 11.21
CA ASN A 186 -9.73 -19.38 12.07
C ASN A 186 -8.95 -19.78 13.33
N GLU A 187 -9.41 -19.27 14.46
CA GLU A 187 -8.80 -19.50 15.77
C GLU A 187 -8.71 -20.99 16.11
N LEU A 188 -9.66 -21.82 15.66
CA LEU A 188 -9.63 -23.28 15.85
C LEU A 188 -8.48 -23.95 15.10
N VAL A 189 -8.11 -23.43 13.92
CA VAL A 189 -6.98 -23.96 13.15
C VAL A 189 -5.66 -23.49 13.75
N SER A 190 -5.64 -22.28 14.34
CA SER A 190 -4.48 -21.83 15.13
C SER A 190 -4.18 -22.76 16.32
N GLN A 191 -5.21 -23.39 16.91
CA GLN A 191 -5.08 -24.37 17.99
C GLN A 191 -4.50 -25.73 17.52
N LEU A 192 -4.58 -26.04 16.22
CA LEU A 192 -3.95 -27.23 15.65
C LEU A 192 -2.42 -27.12 15.61
N PHE A 193 -1.87 -25.90 15.72
CA PHE A 193 -0.44 -25.71 15.82
C PHE A 193 0.06 -25.95 17.26
N PRO A 194 1.13 -26.77 17.43
CA PRO A 194 1.78 -26.93 18.73
C PRO A 194 2.16 -25.58 19.34
N PHE A 195 2.09 -25.47 20.67
CA PHE A 195 2.43 -24.25 21.41
C PHE A 195 3.77 -23.64 20.96
N ARG A 196 4.79 -24.47 20.72
CA ARG A 196 6.12 -24.06 20.23
C ARG A 196 6.07 -23.30 18.90
N VAL A 197 5.18 -23.69 17.98
CA VAL A 197 5.01 -23.01 16.68
C VAL A 197 4.34 -21.66 16.88
N ARG A 198 3.29 -21.58 17.71
CA ARG A 198 2.62 -20.32 18.05
C ARG A 198 3.56 -19.33 18.72
N GLU A 199 4.33 -19.76 19.70
CA GLU A 199 5.30 -18.91 20.39
C GLU A 199 6.38 -18.37 19.43
N MET A 200 6.88 -19.25 18.54
CA MET A 200 7.85 -18.85 17.51
C MET A 200 7.26 -17.83 16.53
N LEU A 201 6.02 -18.01 16.08
CA LEU A 201 5.31 -17.08 15.20
C LEU A 201 5.15 -15.72 15.87
N THR A 202 4.69 -15.68 17.13
CA THR A 202 4.56 -14.44 17.90
C THR A 202 5.90 -13.71 18.05
N LYS A 203 6.99 -14.43 18.35
CA LYS A 203 8.34 -13.84 18.40
C LYS A 203 8.78 -13.29 17.04
N THR A 204 8.46 -14.01 15.96
CA THR A 204 8.77 -13.58 14.58
C THR A 204 8.02 -12.30 14.23
N ILE A 205 6.70 -12.23 14.48
CA ILE A 205 5.87 -11.06 14.23
C ILE A 205 6.40 -9.84 14.99
N LYS A 206 6.68 -9.98 16.29
CA LYS A 206 7.22 -8.88 17.11
C LYS A 206 8.56 -8.38 16.57
N ARG A 207 9.49 -9.30 16.25
CA ARG A 207 10.82 -8.94 15.77
C ARG A 207 10.77 -8.26 14.40
N GLU A 208 10.06 -8.85 13.43
CA GLU A 208 10.00 -8.34 12.06
C GLU A 208 9.16 -7.06 11.97
N GLY A 209 8.06 -6.98 12.73
CA GLY A 209 7.28 -5.74 12.86
C GLY A 209 8.12 -4.59 13.44
N THR A 210 8.87 -4.84 14.53
CA THR A 210 9.75 -3.82 15.13
C THR A 210 10.85 -3.39 14.15
N ALA A 211 11.45 -4.34 13.41
CA ALA A 211 12.46 -4.05 12.40
C ALA A 211 11.92 -3.19 11.26
N SER A 212 10.69 -3.45 10.79
CA SER A 212 10.04 -2.67 9.73
C SER A 212 9.82 -1.22 10.15
N ILE A 213 9.33 -0.99 11.36
CA ILE A 213 9.10 0.36 11.90
C ILE A 213 10.44 1.09 12.08
N SER A 214 11.39 0.40 12.73
CA SER A 214 12.71 0.96 13.01
C SER A 214 13.40 1.38 11.72
N PHE A 215 13.20 0.63 10.64
CA PHE A 215 13.72 0.99 9.32
C PHE A 215 13.23 2.36 8.84
N LEU A 216 11.92 2.65 8.84
CA LEU A 216 11.42 3.97 8.42
C LEU A 216 11.79 5.09 9.38
N LEU A 217 11.90 4.80 10.68
CA LEU A 217 12.35 5.78 11.67
C LEU A 217 13.83 6.15 11.49
N THR A 218 14.64 5.20 11.02
CA THR A 218 16.10 5.37 10.83
C THR A 218 16.50 5.65 9.38
N LEU A 219 15.55 5.63 8.44
CA LEU A 219 15.81 5.88 7.03
C LEU A 219 16.59 7.21 6.88
N PRO A 220 17.79 7.19 6.27
CA PRO A 220 18.55 8.40 6.06
C PRO A 220 17.80 9.28 5.06
N LEU A 221 17.73 10.57 5.36
CA LEU A 221 17.20 11.55 4.43
C LEU A 221 18.28 11.84 3.39
N VAL A 222 18.15 11.26 2.21
CA VAL A 222 19.00 11.61 1.07
C VAL A 222 18.57 12.98 0.57
N ASP A 223 19.54 13.76 0.08
CA ASP A 223 19.23 15.04 -0.53
C ASP A 223 18.36 14.83 -1.79
N THR A 224 17.24 15.54 -1.82
CA THR A 224 16.22 15.48 -2.88
C THR A 224 16.12 16.82 -3.60
N SER A 225 17.19 17.62 -3.55
CA SER A 225 17.28 18.98 -4.11
C SER A 225 16.99 19.07 -5.62
N GLY A 226 17.08 17.97 -6.36
CA GLY A 226 16.68 17.87 -7.78
C GLY A 226 15.26 17.33 -8.03
N GLU A 227 14.56 16.86 -7.00
CA GLU A 227 13.19 16.35 -7.16
C GLU A 227 12.14 17.46 -6.96
N PRO A 228 11.05 17.46 -7.75
CA PRO A 228 9.94 18.38 -7.50
C PRO A 228 9.35 18.11 -6.11
N LYS A 229 9.16 19.19 -5.36
CA LYS A 229 8.56 19.15 -4.01
C LYS A 229 7.25 18.38 -4.01
N LEU A 230 7.01 17.60 -2.96
CA LEU A 230 5.74 16.92 -2.78
C LEU A 230 4.63 17.95 -2.55
N THR A 231 3.59 17.89 -3.38
CA THR A 231 2.38 18.72 -3.29
C THR A 231 1.17 17.85 -3.59
N ARG A 232 -0.04 18.29 -3.22
CA ARG A 232 -1.27 17.56 -3.54
C ARG A 232 -1.45 17.37 -5.05
N HIS A 233 -1.02 18.34 -5.85
CA HIS A 233 -1.11 18.30 -7.31
C HIS A 233 -0.23 17.21 -7.95
N ASN A 234 0.90 16.86 -7.33
CA ASN A 234 1.81 15.85 -7.88
C ASN A 234 1.85 14.54 -7.07
N ALA A 235 1.07 14.43 -5.99
CA ALA A 235 1.04 13.25 -5.13
C ALA A 235 0.65 11.96 -5.87
N ILE A 236 -0.42 11.99 -6.68
CA ILE A 236 -0.78 10.85 -7.57
C ILE A 236 0.40 10.49 -8.47
N ARG A 237 1.00 11.48 -9.13
CA ARG A 237 2.10 11.23 -10.08
C ARG A 237 3.28 10.56 -9.36
N LYS A 238 3.60 10.98 -8.14
CA LYS A 238 4.64 10.35 -7.32
C LYS A 238 4.28 8.91 -6.92
N ALA A 239 3.02 8.63 -6.58
CA ALA A 239 2.54 7.26 -6.33
C ALA A 239 2.60 6.38 -7.59
N MET A 240 2.19 6.93 -8.73
CA MET A 240 2.22 6.27 -10.04
C MET A 240 3.66 5.90 -10.42
N MET A 241 4.61 6.85 -10.35
CA MET A 241 6.03 6.60 -10.62
C MET A 241 6.65 5.56 -9.68
N CYS A 242 6.22 5.53 -8.41
CA CYS A 242 6.65 4.52 -7.45
C CYS A 242 6.23 3.11 -7.88
N ARG A 243 4.98 2.95 -8.35
CA ARG A 243 4.47 1.70 -8.92
C ARG A 243 5.17 1.29 -10.20
N GLU A 244 5.32 2.21 -11.14
CA GLU A 244 6.03 1.95 -12.41
C GLU A 244 7.45 1.45 -12.15
N ARG A 245 8.18 2.05 -11.20
CA ARG A 245 9.50 1.57 -10.77
C ARG A 245 9.45 0.16 -10.16
N PHE A 246 8.43 -0.14 -9.36
CA PHE A 246 8.24 -1.48 -8.79
C PHE A 246 7.93 -2.52 -9.87
N TYR A 247 7.04 -2.21 -10.81
CA TYR A 247 6.67 -3.09 -11.93
C TYR A 247 7.85 -3.33 -12.88
N ALA A 248 8.58 -2.27 -13.24
CA ALA A 248 9.78 -2.38 -14.06
C ALA A 248 10.86 -3.25 -13.39
N ALA A 249 11.03 -3.16 -12.08
CA ALA A 249 11.98 -4.00 -11.34
C ALA A 249 11.56 -5.49 -11.27
N ASN A 250 10.31 -5.82 -11.61
CA ASN A 250 9.75 -7.16 -11.61
C ASN A 250 9.39 -7.65 -13.03
N ASP A 251 9.87 -6.96 -14.08
CA ASP A 251 9.59 -7.29 -15.49
C ASP A 251 8.10 -7.40 -15.84
N VAL A 252 7.25 -6.56 -15.23
CA VAL A 252 5.81 -6.49 -15.55
C VAL A 252 5.41 -5.08 -15.97
N HIS A 253 4.39 -4.98 -16.82
CA HIS A 253 3.87 -3.72 -17.33
C HIS A 253 2.36 -3.64 -17.11
N PHE A 254 1.94 -2.88 -16.11
CA PHE A 254 0.53 -2.66 -15.82
C PHE A 254 0.10 -1.26 -16.21
N THR A 255 -1.16 -1.12 -16.63
CA THR A 255 -1.84 0.17 -16.85
C THR A 255 -3.00 0.35 -15.89
N ASN A 256 -3.52 1.59 -15.80
CA ASN A 256 -4.66 1.95 -14.93
C ASN A 256 -4.47 1.55 -13.46
N HIS A 257 -3.21 1.50 -13.00
CA HIS A 257 -2.82 1.00 -11.69
C HIS A 257 -2.94 1.99 -10.54
N THR A 258 -3.31 3.24 -10.81
CA THR A 258 -3.35 4.30 -9.81
C THR A 258 -4.70 4.97 -9.82
N ILE A 259 -5.43 4.76 -8.73
CA ILE A 259 -6.79 5.22 -8.58
C ILE A 259 -6.75 6.52 -7.78
N PRO A 260 -7.33 7.62 -8.29
CA PRO A 260 -7.36 8.87 -7.55
C PRO A 260 -8.16 8.69 -6.24
N ASP A 261 -7.68 9.32 -5.17
CA ASP A 261 -8.42 9.35 -3.90
C ASP A 261 -9.51 10.43 -3.96
N TYR A 262 -10.68 10.13 -3.38
CA TYR A 262 -11.84 11.02 -3.39
C TYR A 262 -11.53 12.41 -2.78
N THR A 263 -10.59 12.49 -1.83
CA THR A 263 -10.16 13.76 -1.23
C THR A 263 -9.42 14.69 -2.18
N MET A 264 -9.06 14.20 -3.37
CA MET A 264 -8.54 15.05 -4.44
C MET A 264 -9.63 15.83 -5.15
N GLY A 265 -10.84 15.28 -5.26
CA GLY A 265 -12.00 15.94 -5.84
C GLY A 265 -12.67 16.94 -4.89
N LEU A 266 -12.42 16.81 -3.58
CA LEU A 266 -12.92 17.75 -2.58
C LEU A 266 -12.01 18.98 -2.50
N ALA A 267 -12.43 20.07 -3.14
CA ALA A 267 -11.82 21.38 -2.95
C ALA A 267 -11.89 21.74 -1.46
N ARG A 268 -10.74 22.13 -0.87
CA ARG A 268 -10.75 22.77 0.46
C ARG A 268 -11.40 24.13 0.30
N THR A 269 -12.69 24.25 0.58
CA THR A 269 -13.30 25.56 0.84
C THR A 269 -12.64 26.10 2.10
N SER A 270 -11.74 27.08 1.92
CA SER A 270 -11.34 27.94 3.02
C SER A 270 -12.62 28.57 3.56
N THR A 271 -12.83 28.50 4.86
CA THR A 271 -13.85 29.22 5.63
C THR A 271 -13.98 30.67 5.16
N GLN A 272 -14.87 30.90 4.21
CA GLN A 272 -15.56 32.15 3.95
C GLN A 272 -17.02 31.76 3.73
N GLU A 273 -17.89 32.50 4.38
CA GLU A 273 -19.30 32.27 4.55
C GLU A 273 -19.98 31.90 3.21
N TYR A 274 -20.85 30.89 3.22
CA TYR A 274 -21.64 30.39 2.09
C TYR A 274 -20.88 29.57 1.03
N ALA A 275 -20.46 28.36 1.38
CA ALA A 275 -20.10 27.35 0.39
C ALA A 275 -21.37 26.67 -0.16
N SER A 276 -21.88 27.17 -1.29
CA SER A 276 -22.77 26.37 -2.14
C SER A 276 -21.91 25.42 -2.99
N LEU A 277 -22.31 24.15 -3.04
CA LEU A 277 -21.67 23.11 -3.84
C LEU A 277 -22.13 23.29 -5.29
N THR A 278 -21.34 23.97 -6.13
CA THR A 278 -21.60 24.03 -7.57
C THR A 278 -20.80 22.91 -8.24
N VAL A 279 -21.47 21.80 -8.53
CA VAL A 279 -20.93 20.75 -9.39
C VAL A 279 -21.13 21.21 -10.84
N ASN A 280 -20.08 21.77 -11.44
CA ASN A 280 -20.06 21.94 -12.89
C ASN A 280 -19.78 20.57 -13.51
N PHE A 281 -20.84 19.90 -13.94
CA PHE A 281 -20.70 18.85 -14.94
C PHE A 281 -20.20 19.53 -16.22
N GLY A 282 -18.90 19.40 -16.49
CA GLY A 282 -18.40 19.67 -17.84
C GLY A 282 -19.17 18.77 -18.80
N ASP A 283 -19.66 19.36 -19.89
CA ASP A 283 -20.49 18.67 -20.87
C ASP A 283 -19.91 17.29 -21.19
N ILE A 284 -20.69 16.26 -20.88
CA ILE A 284 -20.42 14.91 -21.34
C ILE A 284 -20.54 14.99 -22.87
N ILE A 285 -19.39 15.00 -23.57
CA ILE A 285 -19.37 14.74 -25.01
C ILE A 285 -19.77 13.26 -25.16
N ALA A 286 -21.07 13.02 -25.20
CA ALA A 286 -21.63 11.75 -25.62
C ALA A 286 -21.37 11.63 -27.13
N ALA A 287 -20.23 11.04 -27.49
CA ALA A 287 -20.04 10.53 -28.84
C ALA A 287 -20.88 9.26 -29.00
N CYS A 288 -22.16 9.42 -29.31
CA CYS A 288 -22.99 8.38 -29.90
C CYS A 288 -23.52 8.96 -31.22
N PRO A 289 -23.06 8.49 -32.39
CA PRO A 289 -23.57 8.99 -33.66
C PRO A 289 -25.00 8.47 -33.87
N GLU A 290 -25.96 9.39 -33.92
CA GLU A 290 -27.39 9.15 -34.23
C GLU A 290 -27.65 8.83 -35.71
N GLU A 291 -26.67 8.34 -36.47
CA GLU A 291 -26.83 7.94 -37.88
C GLU A 291 -26.85 6.41 -38.05
N MET A 292 -27.75 5.71 -37.34
CA MET A 292 -28.12 4.33 -37.69
C MET A 292 -29.63 4.03 -37.59
N PHE A 293 -30.49 5.05 -37.55
CA PHE A 293 -31.93 4.86 -37.70
C PHE A 293 -32.53 5.93 -38.63
N ASN A 294 -32.12 5.89 -39.91
CA ASN A 294 -32.95 6.42 -40.98
C ASN A 294 -33.83 5.28 -41.51
N GLY A 295 -35.14 5.42 -41.28
CA GLY A 295 -36.15 4.90 -42.20
C GLY A 295 -36.19 5.73 -43.48
#